data_AF-A0AA37MHQ9-F1
#
_entry.id   AF-A0AA37MHQ9-F1
#
_cell.length_a   1.000
_cell.length_b   1.000
_cell.length_c   1.000
_cell.angle_alpha   90.00
_cell.angle_beta   90.00
_cell.angle_gamma   90.00
#
_symmetry.space_group_name_H-M   'P 1'
#
loop_
_entity.id
_entity.type
_entity.pdbx_description
1 polymer ?
#
loop_
_entity_poly.entity_id
_entity_poly.type
_entity_poly.pdbx_seq_one_letter_code
_entity_poly.pdbx_strand_id
1 'polypeptide(L)'
;MSTYGEEMIALIEARVQLRNVTRALEQCNEGVSKAVLEAVAGHATSMEEYLLTLTCEFRDNYKLLSDRQRSYEEQTKAILKRFADKDVGSHAPPDLPGFVWECIVHLENVSDFIGPGAHYKTCFDGPLDAANGQLRSELARLRGTNITVSFRAK
;
A
#
# COMPACT_ATOMS: atom_id res chain seq x y z
N MET A 1 13.49 -9.48 2.54
CA MET A 1 13.59 -8.01 2.57
C MET A 1 13.29 -7.58 1.15
N SER A 2 12.16 -6.91 0.94
CA SER A 2 11.78 -6.47 -0.40
C SER A 2 12.76 -5.42 -0.88
N THR A 3 13.05 -5.42 -2.18
CA THR A 3 13.84 -4.35 -2.80
C THR A 3 12.94 -3.15 -3.11
N TYR A 4 13.54 -1.97 -3.25
CA TYR A 4 12.83 -0.76 -3.64
C TYR A 4 12.00 -0.94 -4.95
N GLY A 5 12.49 -1.77 -5.87
CA GLY A 5 11.77 -2.10 -7.10
C GLY A 5 10.56 -3.01 -6.89
N GLU A 6 10.62 -3.95 -5.95
CA GLU A 6 9.48 -4.83 -5.61
C GLU A 6 8.34 -4.03 -4.98
N GLU A 7 8.67 -3.08 -4.10
CA GLU A 7 7.68 -2.15 -3.51
C GLU A 7 7.00 -1.29 -4.58
N MET A 8 7.76 -0.79 -5.56
CA MET A 8 7.20 -0.02 -6.68
C MET A 8 6.22 -0.86 -7.52
N ILE A 9 6.55 -2.13 -7.80
CA ILE A 9 5.69 -3.03 -8.56
C ILE A 9 4.39 -3.30 -7.77
N ALA A 10 4.51 -3.59 -6.47
CA ALA A 10 3.35 -3.82 -5.60
C ALA A 10 2.40 -2.60 -5.55
N LEU A 11 2.95 -1.38 -5.51
CA LEU A 11 2.15 -0.14 -5.56
C LEU A 11 1.40 0.03 -6.88
N ILE A 12 2.05 -0.29 -8.01
CA ILE A 12 1.42 -0.25 -9.33
C ILE A 12 0.27 -1.28 -9.42
N GLU A 13 0.49 -2.50 -8.92
CA GLU A 13 -0.53 -3.55 -8.89
C GLU A 13 -1.73 -3.16 -8.03
N ALA A 14 -1.48 -2.64 -6.81
CA ALA A 14 -2.54 -2.17 -5.92
C ALA A 14 -3.41 -1.10 -6.58
N ARG A 15 -2.79 -0.17 -7.33
CA ARG A 15 -3.51 0.86 -8.08
C ARG A 15 -4.39 0.27 -9.19
N VAL A 16 -3.88 -0.71 -9.94
CA VAL A 16 -4.65 -1.39 -10.99
C VAL A 16 -5.86 -2.11 -10.39
N GLN A 17 -5.68 -2.78 -9.25
CA GLN A 17 -6.76 -3.47 -8.55
C GLN A 17 -7.86 -2.50 -8.11
N LEU A 18 -7.51 -1.36 -7.49
CA LEU A 18 -8.48 -0.34 -7.11
C LEU A 18 -9.28 0.19 -8.30
N ARG A 19 -8.60 0.46 -9.42
CA ARG A 19 -9.27 0.92 -10.64
C ARG A 19 -10.24 -0.12 -11.21
N ASN A 20 -9.92 -1.41 -11.09
CA ASN A 20 -10.82 -2.49 -11.48
C ASN A 20 -12.03 -2.59 -10.54
N VAL A 21 -11.84 -2.37 -9.23
CA VAL A 21 -12.94 -2.31 -8.26
C VAL A 21 -13.89 -1.15 -8.58
N THR A 22 -13.36 0.05 -8.84
CA THR A 22 -14.19 1.20 -9.25
C THR A 22 -15.02 0.88 -10.50
N ARG A 23 -14.40 0.29 -11.53
CA ARG A 23 -15.12 -0.14 -12.74
C ARG A 23 -16.18 -1.20 -12.49
N ALA A 24 -15.91 -2.16 -11.60
CA ALA A 24 -16.89 -3.18 -11.25
C ALA A 24 -18.10 -2.56 -10.53
N LEU A 25 -17.88 -1.56 -9.67
CA LEU A 25 -18.95 -0.81 -9.00
C LEU A 25 -19.80 0.01 -9.98
N GLU A 26 -19.20 0.52 -11.05
CA GLU A 26 -19.92 1.21 -12.13
C GLU A 26 -20.79 0.26 -12.97
N GLN A 27 -20.37 -0.99 -13.15
CA GLN A 27 -21.01 -1.97 -14.06
C GLN A 27 -21.98 -2.94 -13.37
N CYS A 28 -21.86 -3.18 -12.07
CA CYS A 28 -22.61 -4.21 -11.33
C CYS A 28 -23.29 -3.64 -10.08
N ASN A 29 -24.32 -2.83 -10.30
CA ASN A 29 -24.97 -1.98 -9.29
C ASN A 29 -26.48 -2.25 -9.14
N GLU A 30 -27.02 -3.29 -9.77
CA GLU A 30 -28.44 -3.65 -9.62
C GLU A 30 -28.80 -3.94 -8.15
N GLY A 31 -29.77 -3.19 -7.62
CA GLY A 31 -30.28 -3.33 -6.25
C GLY A 31 -29.49 -2.57 -5.18
N VAL A 32 -28.27 -2.10 -5.49
CA VAL A 32 -27.43 -1.32 -4.57
C VAL A 32 -27.88 0.15 -4.57
N SER A 33 -27.98 0.75 -3.40
CA SER A 33 -28.31 2.17 -3.28
C SER A 33 -27.27 3.05 -3.99
N LYS A 34 -27.74 4.00 -4.80
CA LYS A 34 -26.89 4.99 -5.48
C LYS A 34 -26.00 5.76 -4.50
N ALA A 35 -26.51 6.10 -3.32
CA ALA A 35 -25.73 6.80 -2.29
C ALA A 35 -24.59 5.95 -1.73
N VAL A 36 -24.77 4.63 -1.62
CA VAL A 36 -23.71 3.71 -1.19
C VAL A 36 -22.66 3.59 -2.28
N LEU A 37 -23.07 3.49 -3.54
CA LEU A 37 -22.14 3.43 -4.67
C LEU A 37 -21.29 4.70 -4.78
N GLU A 38 -21.91 5.88 -4.66
CA GLU A 38 -21.21 7.17 -4.66
C GLU A 38 -20.21 7.27 -3.50
N ALA A 39 -20.60 6.82 -2.30
CA ALA A 39 -19.71 6.83 -1.13
C ALA A 39 -18.50 5.88 -1.30
N VAL A 40 -18.74 4.64 -1.74
CA VAL A 40 -17.68 3.65 -1.98
C VAL A 40 -16.75 4.13 -3.11
N ALA A 41 -17.29 4.71 -4.19
CA ALA A 41 -16.49 5.29 -5.26
C ALA A 41 -15.64 6.47 -4.77
N GLY A 42 -16.18 7.31 -3.87
CA GLY A 42 -15.42 8.37 -3.22
C GLY A 42 -14.23 7.82 -2.42
N HIS A 43 -14.44 6.78 -1.61
CA HIS A 43 -13.36 6.12 -0.87
C HIS A 43 -12.31 5.52 -1.81
N ALA A 44 -12.73 4.84 -2.88
CA ALA A 44 -11.83 4.27 -3.88
C ALA A 44 -10.99 5.35 -4.59
N THR A 45 -11.59 6.51 -4.87
CA THR A 45 -10.90 7.65 -5.49
C THR A 45 -9.83 8.22 -4.56
N SER A 46 -10.15 8.44 -3.28
CA SER A 46 -9.16 8.91 -2.30
C SER A 46 -7.98 7.94 -2.13
N MET A 47 -8.24 6.63 -2.14
CA MET A 47 -7.17 5.62 -2.12
C MET A 47 -6.32 5.68 -3.39
N GLU A 48 -6.91 5.87 -4.57
CA GLU A 48 -6.16 6.03 -5.82
C GLU A 48 -5.28 7.28 -5.81
N GLU A 49 -5.79 8.42 -5.33
CA GLU A 49 -5.03 9.67 -5.23
C GLU A 49 -3.81 9.54 -4.29
N TYR A 50 -3.99 8.86 -3.16
CA TYR A 50 -2.89 8.54 -2.25
C TYR A 50 -1.83 7.66 -2.94
N LEU A 51 -2.24 6.56 -3.57
CA LEU A 51 -1.31 5.68 -4.29
C LEU A 51 -0.61 6.40 -5.45
N LEU A 52 -1.29 7.32 -6.14
CA LEU A 52 -0.70 8.12 -7.21
C LEU A 52 0.41 9.03 -6.67
N THR A 53 0.17 9.70 -5.55
CA THR A 53 1.16 10.55 -4.89
C THR A 53 2.39 9.75 -4.50
N LEU A 54 2.18 8.60 -3.85
CA LEU A 54 3.25 7.71 -3.44
C LEU A 54 4.03 7.16 -4.65
N THR A 55 3.33 6.76 -5.72
CA THR A 55 3.95 6.25 -6.96
C THR A 55 4.79 7.33 -7.65
N CYS A 56 4.33 8.59 -7.68
CA CYS A 56 5.09 9.69 -8.24
C CYS A 56 6.38 9.94 -7.46
N GLU A 57 6.31 10.00 -6.13
CA GLU A 57 7.50 10.20 -5.28
C GLU A 57 8.48 9.02 -5.43
N PHE A 58 7.98 7.78 -5.49
CA PHE A 58 8.81 6.60 -5.75
C PHE A 58 9.51 6.67 -7.12
N ARG A 59 8.77 7.03 -8.17
CA ARG A 59 9.30 7.12 -9.54
C ARG A 59 10.36 8.20 -9.66
N ASP A 60 10.07 9.39 -9.15
CA ASP A 60 10.93 10.55 -9.33
C ASP A 60 12.28 10.38 -8.59
N ASN A 61 12.29 9.55 -7.55
CA ASN A 61 13.49 9.22 -6.77
C ASN A 61 14.10 7.85 -7.10
N TYR A 62 13.53 7.09 -8.04
CA TYR A 62 13.91 5.70 -8.30
C TYR A 62 15.39 5.53 -8.60
N LYS A 63 15.94 6.35 -9.52
CA LYS A 63 17.34 6.23 -9.93
C LYS A 63 18.30 6.51 -8.78
N LEU A 64 18.03 7.59 -8.04
CA LEU A 64 18.84 8.00 -6.89
C LEU A 64 18.85 6.91 -5.80
N LEU A 65 17.67 6.39 -5.45
CA LEU A 65 17.54 5.37 -4.41
C LEU A 65 18.07 4.01 -4.84
N SER A 66 17.84 3.60 -6.09
CA SER A 66 18.39 2.36 -6.64
C SER A 66 19.91 2.37 -6.68
N ASP A 67 20.53 3.48 -7.10
CA ASP A 67 21.99 3.60 -7.14
C ASP A 67 22.59 3.61 -5.72
N ARG A 68 21.93 4.27 -4.76
CA ARG A 68 22.34 4.24 -3.36
C ARG A 68 22.17 2.85 -2.72
N GLN A 69 21.07 2.16 -2.99
CA GLN A 69 20.85 0.79 -2.52
C GLN A 69 21.94 -0.15 -3.05
N ARG A 70 22.28 -0.05 -4.35
CA ARG A 70 23.37 -0.84 -4.95
C ARG A 70 24.70 -0.58 -4.26
N SER A 71 25.04 0.70 -4.05
CA SER A 71 26.28 1.07 -3.35
C SER A 71 26.33 0.53 -1.91
N TYR A 72 25.18 0.55 -1.21
CA TYR A 72 25.08 -0.02 0.13
C TYR A 72 25.27 -1.53 0.14
N GLU A 73 24.66 -2.25 -0.80
CA GLU A 73 24.81 -3.71 -0.92
C GLU A 73 26.27 -4.08 -1.21
N GLU A 74 26.94 -3.35 -2.10
CA GLU A 74 28.36 -3.54 -2.41
C GLU A 74 29.26 -3.29 -1.19
N GLN A 75 29.04 -2.18 -0.48
CA GLN A 75 29.80 -1.83 0.72
C GLN A 75 29.56 -2.82 1.86
N THR A 76 28.30 -3.17 2.12
CA THR A 76 27.90 -4.16 3.12
C THR A 76 28.53 -5.52 2.83
N LYS A 77 28.50 -5.97 1.58
CA LYS A 77 29.14 -7.22 1.16
C LYS A 77 30.65 -7.21 1.40
N ALA A 78 31.31 -6.08 1.11
CA ALA A 78 32.74 -5.93 1.37
C ALA A 78 33.08 -5.94 2.87
N ILE A 79 32.26 -5.27 3.69
CA ILE A 79 32.40 -5.25 5.16
C ILE A 79 32.20 -6.65 5.74
N LEU A 80 31.12 -7.33 5.36
CA LEU A 80 30.81 -8.69 5.82
C LEU A 80 31.88 -9.70 5.40
N LYS A 81 32.42 -9.60 4.18
CA LYS A 81 33.52 -10.45 3.73
C LYS A 81 34.77 -10.24 4.60
N ARG A 82 35.15 -8.98 4.85
CA ARG A 82 36.29 -8.65 5.72
C ARG A 82 36.08 -9.09 7.17
N PHE A 83 34.84 -9.08 7.65
CA PHE A 83 34.48 -9.56 8.98
C PHE A 83 34.60 -11.09 9.04
N ALA A 84 34.07 -11.81 8.05
CA ALA A 84 34.18 -13.27 7.96
C ALA A 84 35.63 -13.77 7.80
N ASP A 85 36.47 -13.02 7.06
CA ASP A 85 37.89 -13.35 6.89
C ASP A 85 38.72 -13.06 8.17
N LYS A 86 38.18 -12.27 9.11
CA LYS A 86 38.80 -11.93 10.40
C LYS A 86 38.20 -12.78 11.53
N ASP A 87 38.48 -14.07 11.52
CA ASP A 87 37.99 -15.02 12.51
C ASP A 87 38.73 -14.95 13.87
N VAL A 88 38.94 -13.74 14.43
CA VAL A 88 39.70 -13.57 15.68
C VAL A 88 39.05 -12.51 16.58
N GLY A 89 38.10 -12.94 17.41
CA GLY A 89 37.90 -12.40 18.76
C GLY A 89 37.00 -11.17 18.96
N SER A 90 36.40 -10.60 17.91
CA SER A 90 35.42 -9.51 18.09
C SER A 90 33.99 -10.02 17.97
N HIS A 91 33.28 -10.10 19.10
CA HIS A 91 31.86 -10.51 19.17
C HIS A 91 30.86 -9.41 18.77
N ALA A 92 31.34 -8.23 18.36
CA ALA A 92 30.46 -7.14 17.93
C ALA A 92 30.19 -7.22 16.42
N PRO A 93 28.92 -7.15 15.98
CA PRO A 93 28.56 -7.02 14.57
C PRO A 93 29.27 -5.83 13.92
N PRO A 94 29.69 -5.94 12.65
CA PRO A 94 30.29 -4.81 11.95
C PRO A 94 29.27 -3.70 11.75
N ASP A 95 29.72 -2.45 11.89
CA ASP A 95 28.88 -1.28 11.65
C ASP A 95 28.52 -1.19 10.16
N LEU A 96 27.23 -1.06 9.86
CA LEU A 96 26.70 -1.04 8.49
C LEU A 96 26.31 0.38 8.09
N PRO A 97 26.54 0.78 6.83
CA PRO A 97 26.31 2.17 6.41
C PRO A 97 24.81 2.56 6.43
N GLY A 98 24.43 3.65 7.11
CA GLY A 98 23.04 4.13 7.18
C GLY A 98 22.56 5.00 6.02
N PHE A 99 23.44 5.40 5.08
CA PHE A 99 23.21 6.49 4.11
C PHE A 99 22.05 6.30 3.12
N VAL A 100 21.55 5.06 2.96
CA VAL A 100 20.37 4.77 2.13
C VAL A 100 19.11 5.29 2.83
N TRP A 101 19.03 5.05 4.14
CA TRP A 101 17.90 5.44 4.98
C TRP A 101 17.84 6.96 5.18
N GLU A 102 18.99 7.64 5.21
CA GLU A 102 19.06 9.11 5.27
C GLU A 102 18.36 9.80 4.09
N CYS A 103 18.41 9.20 2.90
CA CYS A 103 17.69 9.74 1.75
C CYS A 103 16.19 9.48 1.79
N ILE A 104 15.77 8.35 2.33
CA ILE A 104 14.36 7.98 2.45
C ILE A 104 13.66 8.89 3.46
N VAL A 105 14.34 9.31 4.54
CA VAL A 105 13.78 10.23 5.55
C VAL A 105 13.32 11.57 4.95
N HIS A 106 13.91 12.01 3.82
CA HIS A 106 13.52 13.24 3.14
C HIS A 106 12.35 13.08 2.16
N LEU A 107 11.87 11.86 1.93
CA LEU A 107 10.72 11.57 1.09
C LEU A 107 9.51 11.39 1.98
N GLU A 108 8.68 12.43 2.11
CA GLU A 108 7.64 12.48 3.13
C GLU A 108 6.65 11.31 3.04
N ASN A 109 6.18 10.98 1.83
CA ASN A 109 5.18 9.93 1.63
C ASN A 109 5.80 8.53 1.70
N VAL A 110 6.99 8.35 1.11
CA VAL A 110 7.73 7.08 1.15
C VAL A 110 8.21 6.76 2.57
N SER A 111 8.68 7.78 3.31
CA SER A 111 9.10 7.66 4.71
C SER A 111 7.93 7.30 5.62
N ASP A 112 6.77 7.95 5.46
CA ASP A 112 5.57 7.56 6.21
C ASP A 112 5.14 6.13 5.87
N PHE A 113 5.14 5.76 4.58
CA PHE A 113 4.74 4.43 4.11
C PHE A 113 5.62 3.30 4.65
N ILE A 114 6.95 3.49 4.66
CA ILE A 114 7.92 2.49 5.17
C ILE A 114 8.02 2.56 6.71
N GLY A 115 7.62 3.68 7.30
CA GLY A 115 7.79 4.01 8.72
C GLY A 115 6.49 3.91 9.55
N PRO A 116 6.09 4.97 10.28
CA PRO A 116 4.94 4.92 11.20
C PRO A 116 3.58 4.64 10.55
N GLY A 117 3.43 4.93 9.25
CA GLY A 117 2.22 4.70 8.48
C GLY A 117 1.01 5.51 8.92
N ALA A 118 1.19 6.74 9.41
CA ALA A 118 0.09 7.57 9.89
C ALA A 118 -0.76 8.10 8.72
N HIS A 119 -0.10 8.54 7.65
CA HIS A 119 -0.76 9.00 6.44
C HIS A 119 -1.35 7.80 5.67
N TYR A 120 -0.62 6.68 5.60
CA TYR A 120 -1.14 5.41 5.09
C TYR A 120 -2.47 5.00 5.77
N LYS A 121 -2.51 4.99 7.11
CA LYS A 121 -3.74 4.63 7.84
C LYS A 121 -4.92 5.54 7.52
N THR A 122 -4.64 6.84 7.40
CA THR A 122 -5.69 7.84 7.21
C THR A 122 -6.21 7.85 5.77
N CYS A 123 -5.32 7.69 4.80
CA CYS A 123 -5.62 7.86 3.37
C CYS A 123 -5.88 6.54 2.64
N PHE A 124 -5.53 5.39 3.25
CA PHE A 124 -5.74 4.07 2.68
C PHE A 124 -6.60 3.16 3.57
N ASP A 125 -6.13 2.82 4.78
CA ASP A 125 -6.85 1.85 5.64
C ASP A 125 -8.24 2.35 6.05
N GLY A 126 -8.33 3.61 6.49
CA GLY A 126 -9.61 4.21 6.90
C GLY A 126 -10.66 4.19 5.78
N PRO A 127 -10.36 4.70 4.58
CA PRO A 127 -11.26 4.60 3.42
C PRO A 127 -11.59 3.16 3.03
N LEU A 128 -10.64 2.23 3.09
CA LEU A 128 -10.86 0.82 2.79
C LEU A 128 -11.85 0.19 3.78
N ASP A 129 -11.67 0.43 5.08
CA ASP A 129 -12.56 -0.07 6.13
C ASP A 129 -13.96 0.56 6.01
N ALA A 130 -14.05 1.85 5.72
CA ALA A 130 -15.31 2.55 5.50
C ALA A 130 -16.08 1.98 4.30
N ALA A 131 -15.40 1.81 3.15
CA ALA A 131 -15.97 1.20 1.96
C ALA A 131 -16.45 -0.24 2.21
N ASN A 132 -15.62 -1.05 2.87
CA ASN A 132 -15.98 -2.42 3.25
C ASN A 132 -17.19 -2.45 4.20
N GLY A 133 -17.25 -1.55 5.17
CA GLY A 133 -18.38 -1.43 6.10
C GLY A 133 -19.69 -1.08 5.37
N GLN A 134 -19.64 -0.15 4.42
CA GLN A 134 -20.78 0.24 3.60
C GLN A 134 -21.28 -0.91 2.73
N LEU A 135 -20.38 -1.61 2.02
CA LEU A 135 -20.73 -2.74 1.18
C LEU A 135 -21.32 -3.91 1.99
N ARG A 136 -20.77 -4.20 3.16
CA ARG A 136 -21.31 -5.25 4.07
C ARG A 136 -22.69 -4.89 4.59
N SER A 137 -22.91 -3.63 4.98
CA SER A 137 -24.21 -3.14 5.43
C SER A 137 -25.25 -3.24 4.33
N GLU A 138 -24.87 -2.89 3.10
CA GLU A 138 -25.75 -2.94 1.95
C GLU A 138 -26.07 -4.38 1.51
N LEU A 139 -25.08 -5.29 1.59
CA LEU A 139 -25.30 -6.72 1.41
C LEU A 139 -26.26 -7.28 2.48
N ALA A 140 -26.11 -6.87 3.74
CA ALA A 140 -27.02 -7.28 4.82
C ALA A 140 -28.45 -6.75 4.56
N ARG A 141 -28.59 -5.50 4.12
CA ARG A 141 -29.87 -4.91 3.73
C ARG A 141 -30.52 -5.69 2.60
N LEU A 142 -29.78 -6.02 1.54
CA LEU A 142 -30.29 -6.79 0.40
C LEU A 142 -30.71 -8.20 0.78
N ARG A 143 -29.91 -8.89 1.62
CA ARG A 143 -30.26 -10.21 2.16
C ARG A 143 -31.51 -10.15 3.06
N GLY A 144 -31.61 -9.14 3.92
CA GLY A 144 -32.78 -8.93 4.76
C GLY A 144 -34.04 -8.60 3.95
N THR A 145 -33.91 -7.82 2.89
CA THR A 145 -35.02 -7.46 1.98
C THR A 145 -35.54 -8.69 1.22
N ASN A 146 -34.65 -9.57 0.75
CA ASN A 146 -35.04 -10.81 0.05
C ASN A 146 -35.75 -11.82 0.96
N ILE A 147 -35.50 -11.80 2.27
CA ILE A 147 -36.21 -12.67 3.24
C ILE A 147 -37.64 -12.15 3.47
N THR A 148 -37.85 -10.84 3.52
CA THR A 148 -39.18 -10.24 3.78
C THR A 148 -40.16 -10.38 2.61
N VAL A 149 -39.67 -10.46 1.37
CA VAL A 149 -40.52 -10.57 0.16
C VAL A 149 -41.03 -12.00 -0.08
N SER A 150 -40.51 -13.00 0.64
CA SER A 150 -40.89 -14.42 0.45
C SER A 150 -42.10 -14.90 1.28
N PHE A 151 -42.80 -14.04 2.03
CA PHE A 151 -43.94 -14.46 2.87
C PHE A 151 -45.24 -13.70 2.55
N ARG A 152 -45.79 -13.95 1.37
CA ARG A 152 -47.24 -13.85 1.14
C ARG A 152 -47.67 -14.78 0.00
N ALA A 153 -47.87 -16.05 0.35
CA ALA A 153 -48.60 -17.00 -0.49
C ALA A 153 -49.89 -17.38 0.22
N LYS A 154 -51.00 -16.91 -0.39
CA LYS A 154 -52.43 -17.24 -0.19
C LYS A 154 -53.05 -17.04 1.18
#